data_AF-A0A7S3E3C3-F1
#
_entry.id   AF-A0A7S3E3C3-F1
#
_cell.length_a   1.000
_cell.length_b   1.000
_cell.length_c   1.000
_cell.angle_alpha   90.00
_cell.angle_beta   90.00
_cell.angle_gamma   90.00
#
_symmetry.space_group_name_H-M   'P 1'
#
loop_
_entity.id
_entity.type
_entity.pdbx_description
1 polymer ?
#
loop_
_entity_poly.entity_id
_entity_poly.type
_entity_poly.pdbx_seq_one_letter_code
_entity_poly.pdbx_strand_id
1 'polypeptide(L)'
;KNHIRTATQKKLMQSLKPGSKVVYLSQPYYGCIGTVLSGGSQKMKGGKSKKHPDNLVLQIEPNSQAEKQNVTTSKRLVGHFQPKYLPDSVVTKRVGISYRVLGQVTSMTNVKDSQGKNIGLGLCLKSRSQGAVVPDYCRAVSRGDQTLYEYTATALQVLQQYKQKFSWVFEGVKRESKKDYNGRDFFPNLAPEDADKHLYAASRWLKQLPLSRRPMVKQEARIAPEEAVRALQQALVVVGGGNKRAGGQEKPVHLENVAPMNVLTPPDPTLPKPFILKAGMGRFALGHRVVSVGGRPNIPSFGAMGTVIGCYPNGLLEVVFDSAYIGGNDLYGRCRKGTGAIVRPWDVLNTSQPIDTRQIKQFAQQQAQAKARQQQQQQQVKPKPNNNNNGGKAQQQQQQQQQKKAPATMAAAAPKKKKEKVLKDAGKELLKMLQKTSVQE
;
A
#
# COMPACT_ATOMS: atom_id res chain seq x y z
N LYS A 1 -40.70 10.62 -16.81
CA LYS A 1 -39.34 10.24 -17.28
C LYS A 1 -38.72 9.31 -16.23
N ASN A 2 -38.95 8.01 -16.35
CA ASN A 2 -38.57 7.00 -15.36
C ASN A 2 -37.04 6.82 -15.38
N HIS A 3 -36.38 7.19 -14.29
CA HIS A 3 -34.96 6.95 -14.09
C HIS A 3 -34.78 5.46 -13.82
N ILE A 4 -34.44 4.67 -14.84
CA ILE A 4 -34.12 3.25 -14.68
C ILE A 4 -32.88 3.17 -13.79
N ARG A 5 -33.07 2.82 -12.51
CA ARG A 5 -31.97 2.64 -11.56
C ARG A 5 -31.18 1.41 -11.96
N THR A 6 -29.86 1.55 -12.05
CA THR A 6 -28.98 0.40 -12.19
C THR A 6 -29.08 -0.48 -10.93
N ALA A 7 -28.90 -1.80 -11.06
CA ALA A 7 -28.94 -2.72 -9.92
C ALA A 7 -27.95 -2.32 -8.80
N THR A 8 -26.80 -1.74 -9.18
CA THR A 8 -25.81 -1.18 -8.25
C THR A 8 -26.34 -0.01 -7.44
N GLN A 9 -27.08 0.91 -8.07
CA GLN A 9 -27.65 2.07 -7.40
C GLN A 9 -28.79 1.67 -6.45
N LYS A 10 -29.59 0.66 -6.82
CA LYS A 10 -30.63 0.11 -5.94
C LYS A 10 -30.02 -0.54 -4.69
N LYS A 11 -28.94 -1.29 -4.85
CA LYS A 11 -28.21 -1.92 -3.73
C LYS A 11 -27.46 -0.91 -2.85
N LEU A 12 -26.89 0.16 -3.41
CA LEU A 12 -26.28 1.25 -2.62
C LEU A 12 -27.32 1.97 -1.76
N MET A 13 -28.52 2.21 -2.30
CA MET A 13 -29.62 2.78 -1.51
C MET A 13 -30.07 1.84 -0.38
N GLN A 14 -29.87 0.52 -0.54
CA GLN A 14 -30.22 -0.48 0.48
C GLN A 14 -29.21 -0.50 1.65
N SER A 15 -27.96 -0.08 1.46
CA SER A 15 -26.98 0.08 2.56
C SER A 15 -27.12 1.41 3.30
N LEU A 16 -27.85 2.38 2.74
CA LEU A 16 -28.10 3.70 3.30
C LEU A 16 -29.44 3.74 4.05
N LYS A 17 -29.58 2.84 5.03
CA LYS A 17 -30.76 2.80 5.91
C LYS A 17 -30.63 3.84 7.02
N PRO A 18 -31.74 4.30 7.61
CA PRO A 18 -31.67 5.08 8.84
C PRO A 18 -30.87 4.35 9.93
N GLY A 19 -30.03 5.10 10.64
CA GLY A 19 -29.09 4.57 11.63
C GLY A 19 -27.73 4.14 11.06
N SER A 20 -27.57 4.04 9.74
CA SER A 20 -26.29 3.70 9.12
C SER A 20 -25.26 4.81 9.31
N LYS A 21 -24.04 4.44 9.74
CA LYS A 21 -22.89 5.36 9.78
C LYS A 21 -22.32 5.60 8.39
N VAL A 22 -21.93 6.83 8.11
CA VAL A 22 -21.37 7.26 6.83
C VAL A 22 -20.21 8.24 7.01
N VAL A 23 -19.29 8.31 6.05
CA VAL A 23 -18.30 9.40 5.92
C VAL A 23 -18.81 10.38 4.87
N TYR A 24 -18.86 11.67 5.21
CA TYR A 24 -19.29 12.71 4.28
C TYR A 24 -18.15 13.16 3.35
N LEU A 25 -18.45 13.36 2.06
CA LEU A 25 -17.45 13.62 1.01
C LEU A 25 -17.50 15.03 0.43
N SER A 26 -18.25 15.96 1.03
CA SER A 26 -18.33 17.34 0.53
C SER A 26 -17.86 18.34 1.58
N GLN A 27 -17.39 19.49 1.11
CA GLN A 27 -17.08 20.63 1.99
C GLN A 27 -18.36 21.21 2.60
N PRO A 28 -18.33 21.80 3.80
CA PRO A 28 -17.14 21.96 4.68
C PRO A 28 -16.82 20.74 5.56
N TYR A 29 -17.71 19.75 5.64
CA TYR A 29 -17.59 18.61 6.57
C TYR A 29 -16.90 17.38 5.95
N TYR A 30 -15.97 17.59 5.03
CA TYR A 30 -15.32 16.50 4.31
C TYR A 30 -14.56 15.59 5.28
N GLY A 31 -14.78 14.27 5.17
CA GLY A 31 -14.17 13.26 6.03
C GLY A 31 -14.82 13.09 7.41
N CYS A 32 -15.83 13.90 7.75
CA CYS A 32 -16.55 13.79 9.02
C CYS A 32 -17.48 12.57 9.02
N ILE A 33 -17.66 11.98 10.20
CA ILE A 33 -18.60 10.88 10.40
C ILE A 33 -20.00 11.44 10.61
N GLY A 34 -21.00 10.78 10.02
CA GLY A 34 -22.40 11.09 10.22
C GLY A 34 -23.27 9.85 10.29
N THR A 35 -24.52 10.07 10.67
CA THR A 35 -25.55 9.04 10.76
C THR A 35 -26.70 9.41 9.84
N VAL A 36 -27.18 8.46 9.05
CA VAL A 36 -28.38 8.63 8.22
C VAL A 36 -29.61 8.68 9.12
N LEU A 37 -30.46 9.70 8.98
CA LEU A 37 -31.67 9.86 9.77
C LEU A 37 -32.90 9.32 9.04
N SER A 38 -33.89 8.86 9.81
CA SER A 38 -35.23 8.52 9.33
C SER A 38 -35.98 9.80 8.99
N GLY A 39 -35.94 10.28 7.75
CA GLY A 39 -36.64 11.52 7.44
C GLY A 39 -36.48 12.03 6.02
N GLY A 40 -37.10 11.37 5.04
CA GLY A 40 -37.26 11.92 3.69
C GLY A 40 -38.71 12.25 3.31
N SER A 41 -39.66 12.11 4.23
CA SER A 41 -41.10 12.14 3.93
C SER A 41 -41.91 13.06 4.85
N GLN A 42 -41.39 14.24 5.19
CA GLN A 42 -42.27 15.32 5.65
C GLN A 42 -42.71 16.19 4.47
N LYS A 43 -44.00 16.09 4.12
CA LYS A 43 -44.70 17.08 3.28
C LYS A 43 -44.63 18.43 4.00
N MET A 44 -43.76 19.33 3.55
CA MET A 44 -43.88 20.74 3.90
C MET A 44 -45.10 21.30 3.15
N LYS A 45 -46.10 21.78 3.90
CA LYS A 45 -47.18 22.61 3.36
C LYS A 45 -46.55 23.91 2.80
N GLY A 46 -46.77 24.18 1.51
CA GLY A 46 -46.72 25.55 0.99
C GLY A 46 -45.41 26.08 0.40
N GLY A 47 -44.45 25.27 -0.04
CA GLY A 47 -43.26 25.78 -0.73
C GLY A 47 -42.68 24.81 -1.76
N LYS A 48 -42.46 25.27 -3.01
CA LYS A 48 -41.87 24.50 -4.12
C LYS A 48 -40.38 24.19 -3.88
N SER A 49 -40.06 23.31 -2.94
CA SER A 49 -38.75 22.66 -2.88
C SER A 49 -38.80 21.34 -3.65
N LYS A 50 -38.06 21.25 -4.77
CA LYS A 50 -37.82 20.00 -5.51
C LYS A 50 -36.99 19.04 -4.65
N LYS A 51 -37.60 18.42 -3.63
CA LYS A 51 -36.98 17.33 -2.86
C LYS A 51 -36.93 16.10 -3.76
N HIS A 52 -35.73 15.67 -4.15
CA HIS A 52 -35.56 14.41 -4.87
C HIS A 52 -35.84 13.26 -3.88
N PRO A 53 -36.69 12.27 -4.23
CA PRO A 53 -37.11 11.21 -3.30
C PRO A 53 -35.97 10.29 -2.83
N ASP A 54 -34.77 10.44 -3.38
CA ASP A 54 -33.59 9.62 -3.08
C ASP A 54 -32.52 10.33 -2.25
N ASN A 55 -32.77 11.58 -1.86
CA ASN A 55 -31.79 12.34 -1.09
C ASN A 55 -31.91 12.03 0.39
N LEU A 56 -30.75 11.95 1.03
CA LEU A 56 -30.59 11.56 2.42
C LEU A 56 -30.70 12.78 3.33
N VAL A 57 -31.07 12.52 4.58
CA VAL A 57 -30.94 13.45 5.68
C VAL A 57 -29.89 12.88 6.63
N LEU A 58 -28.89 13.67 6.96
CA LEU A 58 -27.73 13.25 7.76
C LEU A 58 -27.59 14.11 9.01
N GLN A 59 -27.21 13.47 10.11
CA GLN A 59 -26.61 14.15 11.25
C GLN A 59 -25.11 13.94 11.19
N ILE A 60 -24.34 15.01 10.99
CA ILE A 60 -22.88 14.99 10.93
C ILE A 60 -22.31 15.43 12.27
N GLU A 61 -21.29 14.74 12.73
CA GLU A 61 -20.44 15.15 13.85
C GLU A 61 -19.23 15.91 13.27
N PRO A 62 -19.15 17.25 13.41
CA PRO A 62 -18.04 18.00 12.87
C PRO A 62 -16.72 17.64 13.56
N ASN A 63 -15.61 17.76 12.82
CA ASN A 63 -14.28 17.56 13.38
C ASN A 63 -14.03 18.53 14.53
N SER A 64 -13.66 17.99 15.69
CA SER A 64 -13.25 18.79 16.85
C SER A 64 -12.05 19.69 16.52
N GLN A 65 -11.85 20.74 17.32
CA GLN A 65 -10.67 21.60 17.23
C GLN A 65 -9.36 20.80 17.42
N ALA A 66 -9.40 19.76 18.27
CA ALA A 66 -8.28 18.83 18.44
C ALA A 66 -7.94 18.09 17.13
N GLU A 67 -8.94 17.65 16.36
CA GLU A 67 -8.67 17.00 15.07
C GLU A 67 -8.11 17.98 14.03
N LYS A 68 -8.63 19.22 14.00
CA LYS A 68 -8.07 20.29 13.15
C LYS A 68 -6.59 20.54 13.49
N GLN A 69 -6.24 20.53 14.78
CA GLN A 69 -4.87 20.63 15.25
C GLN A 69 -4.03 19.39 14.89
N ASN A 70 -4.60 18.19 14.99
CA ASN A 70 -3.93 16.93 14.64
C ASN A 70 -3.53 16.92 13.16
N VAL A 71 -4.35 17.45 12.24
CA VAL A 71 -4.00 17.58 10.81
C VAL A 71 -2.70 18.36 10.62
N THR A 72 -2.58 19.53 11.25
CA THR A 72 -1.40 20.38 11.15
C THR A 72 -0.19 19.75 11.84
N THR A 73 -0.39 19.19 13.03
CA THR A 73 0.65 18.53 13.83
C THR A 73 1.22 17.32 13.12
N SER A 74 0.38 16.44 12.56
CA SER A 74 0.81 15.25 11.81
C SER A 74 1.70 15.60 10.63
N LYS A 75 1.28 16.58 9.83
CA LYS A 75 2.07 17.04 8.67
C LYS A 75 3.40 17.65 9.09
N ARG A 76 3.39 18.48 10.15
CA ARG A 76 4.59 19.14 10.67
C ARG A 76 5.60 18.15 11.24
N LEU A 77 5.18 17.27 12.15
CA LEU A 77 6.09 16.32 12.82
C LEU A 77 6.68 15.34 11.81
N VAL A 78 5.84 14.70 11.01
CA VAL A 78 6.32 13.70 10.04
C VAL A 78 7.23 14.32 8.96
N GLY A 79 6.99 15.58 8.57
CA GLY A 79 7.84 16.29 7.61
C GLY A 79 9.14 16.86 8.20
N HIS A 80 9.16 17.20 9.48
CA HIS A 80 10.30 17.86 10.13
C HIS A 80 11.45 16.89 10.45
N PHE A 81 11.12 15.67 10.91
CA PHE A 81 12.12 14.66 11.22
C PHE A 81 12.65 14.02 9.94
N GLN A 82 13.70 14.60 9.37
CA GLN A 82 14.48 14.01 8.29
C GLN A 82 15.81 13.48 8.83
N PRO A 83 16.12 12.17 8.68
CA PRO A 83 17.37 11.64 9.16
C PRO A 83 18.54 12.29 8.42
N LYS A 84 19.60 12.62 9.16
CA LYS A 84 20.87 13.03 8.56
C LYS A 84 21.59 11.77 8.07
N TYR A 85 21.81 11.71 6.76
CA TYR A 85 22.55 10.63 6.12
C TYR A 85 24.00 11.03 5.87
N LEU A 86 24.89 10.09 6.12
CA LEU A 86 26.32 10.21 5.89
C LEU A 86 26.69 9.39 4.65
N PRO A 87 27.52 9.93 3.74
CA PRO A 87 27.98 9.18 2.58
C PRO A 87 28.89 8.02 3.01
N ASP A 88 28.93 6.98 2.18
CA ASP A 88 29.79 5.81 2.37
C ASP A 88 31.27 6.18 2.59
N SER A 89 31.76 7.25 1.95
CA SER A 89 33.12 7.78 2.13
C SER A 89 33.41 8.27 3.55
N VAL A 90 32.41 8.84 4.24
CA VAL A 90 32.55 9.26 5.64
C VAL A 90 32.43 8.04 6.56
N VAL A 91 31.50 7.13 6.27
CA VAL A 91 31.28 5.91 7.07
C VAL A 91 32.50 4.99 7.04
N THR A 92 33.09 4.77 5.87
CA THR A 92 34.32 3.95 5.70
C THR A 92 35.48 4.50 6.52
N LYS A 93 35.71 5.83 6.48
CA LYS A 93 36.74 6.49 7.28
C LYS A 93 36.48 6.37 8.79
N ARG A 94 35.24 6.60 9.24
CA ARG A 94 34.89 6.54 10.68
C ARG A 94 34.93 5.12 11.27
N VAL A 95 34.65 4.10 10.48
CA VAL A 95 34.74 2.70 10.91
C VAL A 95 36.15 2.13 10.67
N GLY A 96 36.93 2.73 9.77
CA GLY A 96 38.25 2.26 9.36
C GLY A 96 38.17 0.97 8.54
N ILE A 97 37.35 0.96 7.48
CA ILE A 97 37.17 -0.18 6.57
C ILE A 97 37.11 0.30 5.11
N SER A 98 37.40 -0.59 4.16
CA SER A 98 37.29 -0.26 2.73
C SER A 98 35.82 -0.25 2.25
N TYR A 99 35.55 0.46 1.14
CA TYR A 99 34.22 0.48 0.52
C TYR A 99 33.69 -0.91 0.20
N ARG A 100 34.57 -1.83 -0.23
CA ARG A 100 34.21 -3.22 -0.52
C ARG A 100 33.75 -3.95 0.74
N VAL A 101 34.49 -3.84 1.84
CA VAL A 101 34.12 -4.47 3.12
C VAL A 101 32.79 -3.89 3.61
N LEU A 102 32.63 -2.55 3.60
CA LEU A 102 31.37 -1.90 3.94
C LEU A 102 30.20 -2.44 3.11
N GLY A 103 30.41 -2.58 1.79
CA GLY A 103 29.41 -3.12 0.87
C GLY A 103 28.99 -4.54 1.23
N GLN A 104 29.92 -5.41 1.59
CA GLN A 104 29.64 -6.78 2.00
C GLN A 104 28.93 -6.83 3.36
N VAL A 105 29.50 -6.23 4.42
CA VAL A 105 28.93 -6.32 5.77
C VAL A 105 27.57 -5.65 5.91
N THR A 106 27.26 -4.64 5.07
CA THR A 106 25.93 -3.99 5.05
C THR A 106 24.93 -4.67 4.12
N SER A 107 25.38 -5.60 3.27
CA SER A 107 24.50 -6.44 2.44
C SER A 107 24.28 -7.79 3.13
N MET A 108 23.65 -8.73 2.42
CA MET A 108 23.61 -10.13 2.85
C MET A 108 24.99 -10.77 2.60
N THR A 109 25.64 -11.25 3.67
CA THR A 109 26.86 -12.07 3.59
C THR A 109 26.55 -13.45 4.15
N ASN A 110 26.62 -14.48 3.31
CA ASN A 110 26.35 -15.85 3.70
C ASN A 110 27.64 -16.62 3.94
N VAL A 111 27.63 -17.45 4.98
CA VAL A 111 28.70 -18.38 5.32
C VAL A 111 28.10 -19.76 5.48
N LYS A 112 28.72 -20.78 4.90
CA LYS A 112 28.36 -22.19 5.12
C LYS A 112 29.04 -22.70 6.39
N ASP A 113 28.26 -23.34 7.25
CA ASP A 113 28.78 -24.10 8.39
C ASP A 113 29.41 -25.43 7.95
N SER A 114 29.95 -26.19 8.90
CA SER A 114 30.56 -27.51 8.62
C SER A 114 29.60 -28.49 7.95
N GLN A 115 28.29 -28.32 8.15
CA GLN A 115 27.22 -29.15 7.59
C GLN A 115 26.66 -28.59 6.27
N GLY A 116 27.23 -27.50 5.75
CA GLY A 116 26.82 -26.86 4.50
C GLY A 116 25.58 -25.96 4.61
N LYS A 117 25.09 -25.66 5.82
CA LYS A 117 23.95 -24.76 6.05
C LYS A 117 24.40 -23.31 6.04
N ASN A 118 23.57 -22.45 5.43
CA ASN A 118 23.84 -21.02 5.31
C ASN A 118 23.55 -20.27 6.63
N ILE A 119 24.54 -19.52 7.08
CA ILE A 119 24.51 -18.59 8.20
C ILE A 119 24.71 -17.18 7.66
N GLY A 120 23.77 -16.28 7.97
CA GLY A 120 23.89 -14.86 7.62
C GLY A 120 24.75 -14.11 8.63
N LEU A 121 25.82 -13.47 8.14
CA LEU A 121 26.71 -12.57 8.89
C LEU A 121 26.62 -11.11 8.41
N GLY A 122 25.71 -10.81 7.49
CA GLY A 122 25.46 -9.44 7.02
C GLY A 122 24.44 -8.70 7.89
N LEU A 123 24.59 -7.37 8.01
CA LEU A 123 23.58 -6.51 8.63
C LEU A 123 22.31 -6.36 7.78
N CYS A 124 22.35 -6.76 6.50
CA CYS A 124 21.20 -6.76 5.59
C CYS A 124 20.50 -5.39 5.45
N LEU A 125 21.25 -4.29 5.51
CA LEU A 125 20.71 -2.94 5.37
C LEU A 125 20.34 -2.59 3.93
N LYS A 126 20.90 -3.31 2.96
CA LYS A 126 20.67 -3.09 1.53
C LYS A 126 20.74 -4.38 0.73
N SER A 127 20.02 -4.38 -0.40
CA SER A 127 20.06 -5.40 -1.42
C SER A 127 20.09 -4.74 -2.78
N ARG A 128 21.24 -4.84 -3.46
CA ARG A 128 21.42 -4.26 -4.79
C ARG A 128 20.58 -4.98 -5.84
N SER A 129 20.50 -6.31 -5.78
CA SER A 129 19.71 -7.12 -6.72
C SER A 129 18.21 -6.84 -6.63
N GLN A 130 17.72 -6.53 -5.43
CA GLN A 130 16.31 -6.24 -5.20
C GLN A 130 15.99 -4.74 -5.20
N GLY A 131 16.98 -3.85 -5.28
CA GLY A 131 16.79 -2.40 -5.14
C GLY A 131 16.10 -2.03 -3.81
N ALA A 132 16.48 -2.72 -2.74
CA ALA A 132 15.82 -2.62 -1.44
C ALA A 132 16.78 -2.13 -0.35
N VAL A 133 16.26 -1.36 0.60
CA VAL A 133 16.97 -0.77 1.72
C VAL A 133 16.15 -0.88 2.99
N VAL A 134 16.81 -0.85 4.15
CA VAL A 134 16.13 -0.74 5.46
C VAL A 134 15.96 0.75 5.81
N PRO A 135 14.72 1.28 5.88
CA PRO A 135 14.47 2.68 6.24
C PRO A 135 15.07 3.04 7.60
N ASP A 136 15.36 4.32 7.83
CA ASP A 136 16.04 4.86 9.04
C ASP A 136 17.48 4.42 9.28
N TYR A 137 17.99 3.46 8.52
CA TYR A 137 19.38 3.01 8.60
C TYR A 137 20.17 3.32 7.34
N CYS A 138 19.57 3.11 6.18
CA CYS A 138 20.23 3.24 4.88
C CYS A 138 19.28 3.85 3.83
N ARG A 139 19.84 4.63 2.90
CA ARG A 139 19.15 5.04 1.68
C ARG A 139 20.04 4.83 0.46
N ALA A 140 19.40 4.57 -0.68
CA ALA A 140 20.06 4.58 -1.97
C ALA A 140 20.00 5.99 -2.56
N VAL A 141 21.11 6.45 -3.12
CA VAL A 141 21.22 7.72 -3.84
C VAL A 141 21.77 7.43 -5.23
N SER A 142 21.01 7.82 -6.26
CA SER A 142 21.46 7.71 -7.64
C SER A 142 22.26 8.95 -8.02
N ARG A 143 23.52 8.77 -8.42
CA ARG A 143 24.39 9.84 -8.91
C ARG A 143 24.90 9.44 -10.29
N GLY A 144 24.24 9.93 -11.35
CA GLY A 144 24.44 9.43 -12.71
C GLY A 144 24.04 7.95 -12.79
N ASP A 145 24.89 7.14 -13.43
CA ASP A 145 24.67 5.69 -13.60
C ASP A 145 25.02 4.86 -12.35
N GLN A 146 25.53 5.50 -11.29
CA GLN A 146 25.96 4.81 -10.07
C GLN A 146 24.95 4.94 -8.94
N THR A 147 24.57 3.81 -8.34
CA THR A 147 23.82 3.75 -7.08
C THR A 147 24.77 3.71 -5.91
N LEU A 148 24.86 4.84 -5.19
CA LEU A 148 25.58 4.97 -3.94
C LEU A 148 24.63 4.74 -2.76
N TYR A 149 25.20 4.46 -1.59
CA TYR A 149 24.44 4.24 -0.37
C TYR A 149 24.91 5.19 0.71
N GLU A 150 23.96 5.76 1.43
CA GLU A 150 24.21 6.62 2.57
C GLU A 150 23.56 6.05 3.81
N TYR A 151 24.18 6.28 4.96
CA TYR A 151 23.84 5.60 6.21
C TYR A 151 23.57 6.64 7.31
N THR A 152 22.63 6.36 8.20
CA THR A 152 22.36 7.24 9.35
C THR A 152 23.40 7.07 10.45
N ALA A 153 23.42 7.99 11.41
CA ALA A 153 24.27 7.87 12.60
C ALA A 153 24.01 6.56 13.38
N THR A 154 22.76 6.12 13.46
CA THR A 154 22.37 4.86 14.10
C THR A 154 22.98 3.65 13.38
N ALA A 155 22.97 3.63 12.04
CA ALA A 155 23.62 2.57 11.28
C ALA A 155 25.14 2.56 11.48
N LEU A 156 25.77 3.73 11.57
CA LEU A 156 27.19 3.86 11.88
C LEU A 156 27.53 3.28 13.27
N GLN A 157 26.74 3.60 14.29
CA GLN A 157 26.94 3.07 15.64
C GLN A 157 26.85 1.55 15.67
N VAL A 158 25.85 0.96 15.00
CA VAL A 158 25.70 -0.50 14.89
C VAL A 158 26.88 -1.12 14.15
N LEU A 159 27.37 -0.50 13.06
CA LEU A 159 28.56 -0.96 12.34
C LEU A 159 29.81 -0.96 13.23
N GLN A 160 30.01 0.06 14.04
CA GLN A 160 31.14 0.15 14.97
C GLN A 160 31.05 -0.93 16.06
N GLN A 161 29.87 -1.12 16.65
CA GLN A 161 29.64 -2.20 17.62
C GLN A 161 29.85 -3.58 16.99
N TYR A 162 29.43 -3.76 15.74
CA TYR A 162 29.63 -5.01 15.02
C TYR A 162 31.12 -5.30 14.83
N LYS A 163 31.89 -4.31 14.36
CA LYS A 163 33.34 -4.42 14.19
C LYS A 163 34.06 -4.68 15.52
N GLN A 164 33.62 -4.05 16.60
CA GLN A 164 34.21 -4.25 17.93
C GLN A 164 33.98 -5.67 18.46
N LYS A 165 32.77 -6.21 18.32
CA LYS A 165 32.43 -7.55 18.84
C LYS A 165 32.94 -8.69 17.96
N PHE A 166 32.93 -8.52 16.64
CA PHE A 166 33.23 -9.58 15.68
C PHE A 166 34.19 -9.08 14.60
N SER A 167 35.33 -8.54 15.02
CA SER A 167 36.37 -7.98 14.13
C SER A 167 36.85 -8.98 13.07
N TRP A 168 36.88 -10.27 13.41
CA TRP A 168 37.26 -11.36 12.50
C TRP A 168 36.36 -11.45 11.25
N VAL A 169 35.08 -11.04 11.32
CA VAL A 169 34.21 -10.99 10.14
C VAL A 169 34.74 -9.99 9.13
N PHE A 170 35.12 -8.81 9.62
CA PHE A 170 35.60 -7.71 8.78
C PHE A 170 36.94 -8.07 8.15
N GLU A 171 37.85 -8.69 8.90
CA GLU A 171 39.13 -9.15 8.35
C GLU A 171 38.97 -10.33 7.38
N GLY A 172 38.06 -11.27 7.64
CA GLY A 172 37.77 -12.37 6.70
C GLY A 172 37.23 -11.87 5.36
N VAL A 173 36.25 -10.97 5.40
CA VAL A 173 35.66 -10.35 4.20
C VAL A 173 36.66 -9.45 3.46
N LYS A 174 37.61 -8.85 4.18
CA LYS A 174 38.68 -8.02 3.59
C LYS A 174 39.65 -8.85 2.75
N ARG A 175 40.06 -10.03 3.22
CA ARG A 175 41.01 -10.91 2.51
C ARG A 175 40.50 -11.30 1.13
N GLU A 176 39.30 -11.88 1.07
CA GLU A 176 38.78 -12.44 -0.17
C GLU A 176 37.31 -12.09 -0.40
N SER A 177 36.94 -11.85 -1.67
CA SER A 177 35.57 -11.49 -2.05
C SER A 177 34.89 -12.73 -2.58
N LYS A 178 34.18 -13.42 -1.70
CA LYS A 178 33.39 -14.59 -2.08
C LYS A 178 31.90 -14.25 -2.02
N LYS A 179 31.12 -14.91 -2.87
CA LYS A 179 29.66 -14.84 -2.80
C LYS A 179 29.15 -15.60 -1.58
N ASP A 180 29.71 -16.79 -1.36
CA ASP A 180 29.45 -17.65 -0.22
C ASP A 180 30.80 -17.98 0.43
N TYR A 181 30.94 -17.68 1.71
CA TYR A 181 32.12 -18.02 2.50
C TYR A 181 31.93 -19.38 3.19
N ASN A 182 33.01 -19.99 3.66
CA ASN A 182 32.99 -21.15 4.54
C ASN A 182 33.63 -20.79 5.89
N GLY A 183 33.38 -21.57 6.96
CA GLY A 183 34.00 -21.34 8.26
C GLY A 183 35.55 -21.23 8.21
N ARG A 184 36.19 -22.02 7.33
CA ARG A 184 37.65 -22.00 7.13
C ARG A 184 38.19 -20.69 6.54
N ASP A 185 37.36 -19.91 5.84
CA ASP A 185 37.78 -18.61 5.28
C ASP A 185 38.02 -17.56 6.39
N PHE A 186 37.36 -17.72 7.54
CA PHE A 186 37.51 -16.85 8.71
C PHE A 186 38.49 -17.45 9.73
N PHE A 187 38.44 -18.77 9.91
CA PHE A 187 39.17 -19.50 10.92
C PHE A 187 39.93 -20.68 10.30
N PRO A 188 41.07 -20.45 9.61
CA PRO A 188 41.80 -21.50 8.92
C PRO A 188 42.43 -22.55 9.86
N ASN A 189 42.77 -22.14 11.08
CA ASN A 189 43.49 -22.94 12.07
C ASN A 189 42.58 -23.59 13.14
N LEU A 190 41.27 -23.34 13.07
CA LEU A 190 40.32 -23.82 14.08
C LEU A 190 39.59 -25.05 13.55
N ALA A 191 39.20 -25.96 14.46
CA ALA A 191 38.34 -27.08 14.11
C ALA A 191 37.00 -26.57 13.53
N PRO A 192 36.42 -27.22 12.51
CA PRO A 192 35.17 -26.79 11.89
C PRO A 192 34.03 -26.55 12.89
N GLU A 193 33.93 -27.40 13.91
CA GLU A 193 32.88 -27.35 14.94
C GLU A 193 33.03 -26.13 15.85
N ASP A 194 34.26 -25.74 16.15
CA ASP A 194 34.54 -24.54 16.96
C ASP A 194 34.37 -23.25 16.14
N ALA A 195 34.73 -23.28 14.85
CA ALA A 195 34.44 -22.19 13.94
C ALA A 195 32.93 -21.92 13.85
N ASP A 196 32.12 -22.98 13.75
CA ASP A 196 30.66 -22.88 13.71
C ASP A 196 30.08 -22.21 14.96
N LYS A 197 30.61 -22.49 16.16
CA LYS A 197 30.18 -21.81 17.40
C LYS A 197 30.35 -20.29 17.29
N HIS A 198 31.47 -19.81 16.74
CA HIS A 198 31.69 -18.38 16.52
C HIS A 198 30.75 -17.79 15.46
N LEU A 199 30.49 -18.51 14.35
CA LEU A 199 29.54 -18.10 13.32
C LEU A 199 28.12 -17.94 13.90
N TYR A 200 27.66 -18.93 14.66
CA TYR A 200 26.34 -18.90 15.30
C TYR A 200 26.23 -17.81 16.38
N ALA A 201 27.29 -17.55 17.14
CA ALA A 201 27.32 -16.46 18.11
C ALA A 201 27.12 -15.08 17.44
N ALA A 202 27.83 -14.83 16.33
CA ALA A 202 27.66 -13.61 15.55
C ALA A 202 26.25 -13.51 14.94
N SER A 203 25.75 -14.58 14.33
CA SER A 203 24.40 -14.62 13.76
C SER A 203 23.32 -14.37 14.81
N ARG A 204 23.47 -14.94 16.02
CA ARG A 204 22.55 -14.71 17.14
C ARG A 204 22.55 -13.26 17.59
N TRP A 205 23.72 -12.64 17.71
CA TRP A 205 23.84 -11.24 18.06
C TRP A 205 23.19 -10.33 17.02
N LEU A 206 23.44 -10.58 15.72
CA LEU A 206 22.82 -9.82 14.63
C LEU A 206 21.29 -9.89 14.67
N LYS A 207 20.71 -11.06 14.98
CA LYS A 207 19.26 -11.25 15.11
C LYS A 207 18.65 -10.50 16.30
N GLN A 208 19.43 -10.19 17.34
CA GLN A 208 18.95 -9.43 18.51
C GLN A 208 18.90 -7.92 18.28
N LEU A 209 19.58 -7.41 17.25
CA LEU A 209 19.58 -5.97 16.96
C LEU A 209 18.19 -5.48 16.56
N PRO A 210 17.76 -4.27 16.95
CA PRO A 210 16.46 -3.71 16.57
C PRO A 210 16.21 -3.67 15.06
N LEU A 211 17.27 -3.50 14.27
CA LEU A 211 17.21 -3.48 12.82
C LEU A 211 16.83 -4.84 12.20
N SER A 212 17.02 -5.97 12.90
CA SER A 212 16.71 -7.30 12.37
C SER A 212 15.21 -7.49 12.15
N ARG A 213 14.38 -6.79 12.93
CA ARG A 213 12.91 -6.77 12.79
C ARG A 213 12.44 -5.86 11.66
N ARG A 214 13.30 -4.96 11.15
CA ARG A 214 12.91 -3.95 10.16
C ARG A 214 12.86 -4.59 8.77
N PRO A 215 11.74 -4.44 8.04
CA PRO A 215 11.65 -4.97 6.69
C PRO A 215 12.54 -4.17 5.73
N MET A 216 13.07 -4.84 4.73
CA MET A 216 13.65 -4.19 3.58
C MET A 216 12.53 -3.71 2.66
N VAL A 217 12.61 -2.46 2.22
CA VAL A 217 11.62 -1.83 1.35
C VAL A 217 12.29 -1.36 0.06
N LYS A 218 11.52 -1.24 -1.01
CA LYS A 218 12.00 -0.64 -2.25
C LYS A 218 12.48 0.79 -2.01
N GLN A 219 13.56 1.20 -2.66
CA GLN A 219 14.17 2.53 -2.48
C GLN A 219 13.20 3.71 -2.75
N GLU A 220 12.17 3.51 -3.57
CA GLU A 220 11.16 4.54 -3.87
C GLU A 220 10.09 4.65 -2.77
N ALA A 221 10.08 3.73 -1.80
CA ALA A 221 9.18 3.81 -0.66
C ALA A 221 9.54 5.02 0.22
N ARG A 222 8.53 5.80 0.57
CA ARG A 222 8.68 6.94 1.49
C ARG A 222 8.19 6.50 2.85
N ILE A 223 9.07 6.43 3.84
CA ILE A 223 8.77 5.92 5.17
C ILE A 223 9.24 6.97 6.19
N ALA A 224 8.37 7.32 7.14
CA ALA A 224 8.68 8.28 8.19
C ALA A 224 9.64 7.69 9.23
N PRO A 225 10.57 8.46 9.80
CA PRO A 225 11.46 7.92 10.80
C PRO A 225 10.75 7.48 12.08
N GLU A 226 11.30 6.48 12.76
CA GLU A 226 10.79 5.99 14.05
C GLU A 226 10.62 7.12 15.08
N GLU A 227 11.59 8.06 15.14
CA GLU A 227 11.52 9.22 16.02
C GLU A 227 10.31 10.12 15.67
N ALA A 228 10.03 10.30 14.39
CA ALA A 228 8.87 11.06 13.91
C ALA A 228 7.56 10.40 14.33
N VAL A 229 7.49 9.06 14.22
CA VAL A 229 6.32 8.26 14.63
C VAL A 229 6.12 8.34 16.15
N ARG A 230 7.20 8.27 16.93
CA ARG A 230 7.14 8.40 18.39
C ARG A 230 6.65 9.80 18.80
N ALA A 231 7.23 10.85 18.24
CA ALA A 231 6.84 12.24 18.51
C ALA A 231 5.37 12.49 18.11
N LEU A 232 4.95 11.93 16.97
CA LEU A 232 3.57 11.96 16.52
C LEU A 232 2.62 11.34 17.55
N GLN A 233 2.87 10.11 18.00
CA GLN A 233 2.01 9.43 18.97
C GLN A 233 1.99 10.09 20.36
N GLN A 234 3.00 10.89 20.71
CA GLN A 234 3.03 11.68 21.94
C GLN A 234 2.24 12.98 21.81
N ALA A 235 2.25 13.60 20.61
CA ALA A 235 1.62 14.90 20.37
C ALA A 235 0.13 14.81 19.97
N LEU A 236 -0.32 13.67 19.42
CA LEU A 236 -1.69 13.51 18.99
C LEU A 236 -2.66 13.45 20.17
N VAL A 237 -3.71 14.26 20.09
CA VAL A 237 -4.83 14.21 21.03
C VAL A 237 -5.84 13.21 20.51
N VAL A 238 -6.09 12.13 21.27
CA VAL A 238 -7.06 11.10 20.90
C VAL A 238 -8.47 11.66 21.02
N VAL A 239 -9.17 11.79 19.89
CA VAL A 239 -10.57 12.25 19.83
C VAL A 239 -11.49 11.06 20.09
N GLY A 240 -12.29 11.12 21.17
CA GLY A 240 -13.34 10.13 21.47
C GLY A 240 -13.00 9.07 22.52
N GLY A 241 -11.80 9.08 23.11
CA GLY A 241 -11.43 8.19 24.22
C GLY A 241 -11.73 8.79 25.59
N GLY A 242 -12.95 8.58 26.13
CA GLY A 242 -13.32 8.72 27.56
C GLY A 242 -13.23 10.09 28.23
N ASN A 243 -12.26 10.94 27.88
CA ASN A 243 -12.09 12.27 28.45
C ASN A 243 -12.92 13.29 27.68
N LYS A 244 -14.19 13.42 28.08
CA LYS A 244 -15.10 14.51 27.69
C LYS A 244 -14.59 15.92 28.05
N ARG A 245 -13.41 16.04 28.67
CA ARG A 245 -12.91 17.28 29.29
C ARG A 245 -11.89 18.07 28.46
N ALA A 246 -11.39 17.56 27.32
CA ALA A 246 -10.28 18.21 26.61
C ALA A 246 -10.58 18.66 25.16
N GLY A 247 -11.75 18.36 24.61
CA GLY A 247 -12.11 18.81 23.26
C GLY A 247 -13.61 19.02 23.17
N GLY A 248 -14.05 20.28 23.16
CA GLY A 248 -15.45 20.63 22.96
C GLY A 248 -15.97 19.91 21.71
N GLN A 249 -16.94 19.01 21.89
CA GLN A 249 -17.63 18.41 20.76
C GLN A 249 -18.44 19.53 20.11
N GLU A 250 -18.14 19.82 18.84
CA GLU A 250 -18.95 20.76 18.06
C GLU A 250 -20.38 20.20 17.97
N LYS A 251 -21.38 21.09 18.01
CA LYS A 251 -22.78 20.67 17.95
C LYS A 251 -23.02 19.85 16.67
N PRO A 252 -23.73 18.71 16.75
CA PRO A 252 -24.08 17.95 15.56
C PRO A 252 -24.82 18.82 14.55
N VAL A 253 -24.48 18.67 13.26
CA VAL A 253 -25.05 19.46 12.17
C VAL A 253 -26.02 18.59 11.38
N HIS A 254 -27.23 19.11 11.15
CA HIS A 254 -28.24 18.45 10.35
C HIS A 254 -28.14 18.91 8.90
N LEU A 255 -27.92 17.97 7.98
CA LEU A 255 -27.91 18.23 6.55
C LEU A 255 -29.09 17.55 5.87
N GLU A 256 -29.93 18.35 5.19
CA GLU A 256 -30.99 17.84 4.32
C GLU A 256 -30.53 17.72 2.87
N ASN A 257 -31.26 16.91 2.10
CA ASN A 257 -31.13 16.84 0.65
C ASN A 257 -29.74 16.37 0.16
N VAL A 258 -29.08 15.48 0.91
CA VAL A 258 -27.73 14.98 0.58
C VAL A 258 -27.81 13.87 -0.46
N ALA A 259 -27.09 14.03 -1.57
CA ALA A 259 -27.01 13.00 -2.59
C ALA A 259 -26.26 11.74 -2.05
N PRO A 260 -26.76 10.51 -2.28
CA PRO A 260 -26.10 9.25 -1.89
C PRO A 260 -24.65 9.10 -2.36
N MET A 261 -24.28 9.77 -3.45
CA MET A 261 -22.91 9.76 -3.97
C MET A 261 -21.93 10.63 -3.16
N ASN A 262 -22.42 11.50 -2.28
CA ASN A 262 -21.60 12.36 -1.42
C ASN A 262 -21.28 11.70 -0.08
N VAL A 263 -21.57 10.41 0.08
CA VAL A 263 -21.28 9.65 1.31
C VAL A 263 -20.57 8.34 0.98
N LEU A 264 -19.73 7.87 1.91
CA LEU A 264 -19.21 6.51 1.93
C LEU A 264 -19.82 5.75 3.09
N THR A 265 -20.29 4.54 2.83
CA THR A 265 -20.70 3.59 3.86
C THR A 265 -19.55 2.64 4.17
N PRO A 266 -19.60 1.93 5.31
CA PRO A 266 -18.77 0.75 5.50
C PRO A 266 -18.87 -0.18 4.27
N PRO A 267 -17.75 -0.74 3.77
CA PRO A 267 -17.76 -1.64 2.64
C PRO A 267 -18.54 -2.88 3.00
N ASP A 268 -19.63 -3.08 2.29
CA ASP A 268 -20.37 -4.32 2.28
C ASP A 268 -19.76 -5.22 1.18
N PRO A 269 -19.23 -6.42 1.53
CA PRO A 269 -18.66 -7.35 0.56
C PRO A 269 -19.62 -7.74 -0.56
N THR A 270 -20.93 -7.65 -0.33
CA THR A 270 -21.99 -7.97 -1.31
C THR A 270 -22.27 -6.83 -2.28
N LEU A 271 -21.68 -5.65 -2.04
CA LEU A 271 -21.87 -4.44 -2.83
C LEU A 271 -20.67 -4.12 -3.72
N PRO A 272 -20.90 -3.63 -4.95
CA PRO A 272 -19.83 -3.09 -5.77
C PRO A 272 -19.15 -1.93 -5.03
N LYS A 273 -17.82 -2.03 -4.86
CA LYS A 273 -17.02 -0.95 -4.25
C LYS A 273 -17.35 0.39 -4.93
N PRO A 274 -17.71 1.44 -4.17
CA PRO A 274 -18.03 2.75 -4.73
C PRO A 274 -16.93 3.19 -5.70
N PHE A 275 -17.31 3.69 -6.88
CA PHE A 275 -16.36 4.18 -7.89
C PHE A 275 -15.43 5.27 -7.36
N ILE A 276 -15.91 6.05 -6.38
CA ILE A 276 -15.14 7.06 -5.65
C ILE A 276 -13.92 6.43 -4.97
N LEU A 277 -14.03 5.18 -4.49
CA LEU A 277 -12.91 4.44 -3.91
C LEU A 277 -11.85 4.03 -4.96
N LYS A 278 -12.24 3.93 -6.23
CA LYS A 278 -11.33 3.59 -7.34
C LYS A 278 -10.75 4.83 -8.02
N ALA A 279 -11.51 5.93 -8.08
CA ALA A 279 -11.22 7.08 -8.93
C ALA A 279 -10.37 8.16 -8.25
N GLY A 280 -10.25 8.18 -6.92
CA GLY A 280 -9.49 9.27 -6.32
C GLY A 280 -9.43 9.25 -4.82
N MET A 281 -9.01 8.16 -4.19
CA MET A 281 -8.82 8.10 -2.73
C MET A 281 -7.63 8.91 -2.21
N GLY A 282 -7.43 10.11 -2.75
CA GLY A 282 -6.42 11.05 -2.30
C GLY A 282 -5.03 10.65 -2.75
N ARG A 283 -4.23 11.65 -3.13
CA ARG A 283 -2.78 11.47 -3.14
C ARG A 283 -2.37 11.31 -1.69
N PHE A 284 -1.76 10.18 -1.35
CA PHE A 284 -1.24 9.97 0.00
C PHE A 284 0.20 10.45 0.09
N ALA A 285 0.47 11.20 1.14
CA ALA A 285 1.81 11.61 1.51
C ALA A 285 1.98 11.40 3.01
N LEU A 286 3.24 11.35 3.44
CA LEU A 286 3.59 11.25 4.84
C LEU A 286 2.98 12.40 5.63
N GLY A 287 2.42 12.10 6.80
CA GLY A 287 1.75 13.06 7.67
C GLY A 287 0.30 13.38 7.30
N HIS A 288 -0.24 12.85 6.19
CA HIS A 288 -1.67 12.99 5.89
C HIS A 288 -2.52 12.24 6.93
N ARG A 289 -3.56 12.90 7.42
CA ARG A 289 -4.63 12.31 8.23
C ARG A 289 -5.58 11.51 7.35
N VAL A 290 -6.04 10.41 7.91
CA VAL A 290 -6.96 9.49 7.24
C VAL A 290 -8.04 9.03 8.19
N VAL A 291 -9.20 8.67 7.62
CA VAL A 291 -10.28 7.99 8.33
C VAL A 291 -10.48 6.60 7.73
N SER A 292 -10.58 5.58 8.58
CA SER A 292 -10.81 4.20 8.16
C SER A 292 -12.20 4.07 7.56
N VAL A 293 -12.25 3.51 6.35
CA VAL A 293 -13.48 3.09 5.70
C VAL A 293 -13.77 1.62 6.08
N GLY A 294 -12.85 0.89 6.70
CA GLY A 294 -13.09 -0.45 7.24
C GLY A 294 -13.42 -1.51 6.18
N GLY A 295 -14.21 -2.52 6.57
CA GLY A 295 -14.75 -3.53 5.64
C GLY A 295 -13.82 -4.71 5.34
N ARG A 296 -12.76 -4.91 6.12
CA ARG A 296 -11.88 -6.08 6.05
C ARG A 296 -11.38 -6.52 7.41
N PRO A 297 -11.03 -7.80 7.57
CA PRO A 297 -10.27 -8.27 8.72
C PRO A 297 -8.97 -7.46 8.89
N ASN A 298 -8.57 -7.22 10.15
CA ASN A 298 -7.34 -6.52 10.55
C ASN A 298 -7.21 -5.05 10.11
N ILE A 299 -8.30 -4.45 9.63
CA ILE A 299 -8.41 -3.01 9.42
C ILE A 299 -9.24 -2.42 10.56
N PRO A 300 -8.92 -1.22 11.06
CA PRO A 300 -9.71 -0.58 12.10
C PRO A 300 -11.17 -0.43 11.74
N SER A 301 -12.00 -0.29 12.77
CA SER A 301 -13.42 0.00 12.63
C SER A 301 -13.66 1.24 11.76
N PHE A 302 -14.81 1.25 11.11
CA PHE A 302 -15.26 2.39 10.32
C PHE A 302 -15.23 3.67 11.17
N GLY A 303 -14.60 4.72 10.64
CA GLY A 303 -14.46 6.01 11.31
C GLY A 303 -13.22 6.17 12.19
N ALA A 304 -12.41 5.13 12.37
CA ALA A 304 -11.15 5.25 13.12
C ALA A 304 -10.18 6.21 12.42
N MET A 305 -9.65 7.18 13.16
CA MET A 305 -8.71 8.16 12.63
C MET A 305 -7.27 7.68 12.74
N GLY A 306 -6.43 8.09 11.79
CA GLY A 306 -5.01 7.78 11.79
C GLY A 306 -4.19 8.70 10.91
N THR A 307 -2.89 8.44 10.89
CA THR A 307 -1.90 9.22 10.13
C THR A 307 -1.06 8.30 9.25
N VAL A 308 -0.88 8.69 7.98
CA VAL A 308 0.02 7.99 7.05
C VAL A 308 1.47 8.25 7.44
N ILE A 309 2.20 7.17 7.71
CA ILE A 309 3.64 7.19 8.05
C ILE A 309 4.50 6.41 7.06
N GLY A 310 3.89 5.80 6.04
CA GLY A 310 4.59 5.11 4.97
C GLY A 310 3.77 5.06 3.69
N CYS A 311 4.42 5.26 2.55
CA CYS A 311 3.85 5.13 1.22
C CYS A 311 4.75 4.22 0.37
N TYR A 312 4.22 3.09 -0.07
CA TYR A 312 4.95 2.12 -0.90
C TYR A 312 4.69 2.34 -2.40
N PRO A 313 5.62 1.96 -3.28
CA PRO A 313 5.45 2.11 -4.74
C PRO A 313 4.30 1.31 -5.33
N ASN A 314 3.91 0.20 -4.68
CA ASN A 314 2.74 -0.60 -5.06
C ASN A 314 1.40 0.00 -4.58
N GLY A 315 1.44 1.19 -3.96
CA GLY A 315 0.28 1.90 -3.43
C GLY A 315 -0.11 1.53 -2.01
N LEU A 316 0.49 0.52 -1.37
CA LEU A 316 0.21 0.23 0.04
C LEU A 316 0.66 1.40 0.94
N LEU A 317 -0.03 1.56 2.07
CA LEU A 317 0.21 2.61 3.03
C LEU A 317 0.50 2.01 4.40
N GLU A 318 1.47 2.56 5.12
CA GLU A 318 1.59 2.35 6.56
C GLU A 318 0.85 3.46 7.29
N VAL A 319 -0.07 3.08 8.16
CA VAL A 319 -0.89 4.01 8.93
C VAL A 319 -0.75 3.68 10.41
N VAL A 320 -0.56 4.72 11.21
CA VAL A 320 -0.69 4.65 12.67
C VAL A 320 -2.02 5.28 13.04
N PHE A 321 -2.92 4.48 13.60
CA PHE A 321 -4.20 4.91 14.11
C PHE A 321 -4.08 5.48 15.51
N ASP A 322 -4.96 6.42 15.85
CA ASP A 322 -4.88 7.16 17.11
C ASP A 322 -5.19 6.26 18.32
N SER A 323 -6.03 5.25 18.11
CA SER A 323 -6.46 4.28 19.12
C SER A 323 -6.03 2.87 18.72
N ALA A 324 -5.69 2.06 19.73
CA ALA A 324 -5.43 0.64 19.52
C ALA A 324 -6.71 -0.11 19.12
N TYR A 325 -6.56 -1.13 18.28
CA TYR A 325 -7.69 -1.92 17.78
C TYR A 325 -7.30 -3.39 17.56
N ILE A 326 -8.29 -4.26 17.47
CA ILE A 326 -8.09 -5.70 17.24
C ILE A 326 -7.52 -5.92 15.84
N GLY A 327 -6.38 -6.61 15.74
CA GLY A 327 -5.66 -6.85 14.49
C GLY A 327 -4.63 -5.76 14.14
N GLY A 328 -4.51 -4.71 14.96
CA GLY A 328 -3.41 -3.76 14.85
C GLY A 328 -2.08 -4.35 15.29
N ASN A 329 -1.00 -3.93 14.65
CA ASN A 329 0.38 -4.32 14.97
C ASN A 329 1.20 -3.13 15.48
N ASP A 330 2.50 -3.34 15.71
CA ASP A 330 3.46 -2.33 16.18
C ASP A 330 4.36 -1.79 15.05
N LEU A 331 4.06 -2.14 13.79
CA LEU A 331 4.89 -1.86 12.60
C LEU A 331 6.36 -2.17 12.85
N TYR A 332 6.62 -3.40 13.32
CA TYR A 332 7.96 -3.90 13.64
C TYR A 332 8.60 -3.17 14.83
N GLY A 333 7.79 -2.61 15.72
CA GLY A 333 8.23 -1.83 16.89
C GLY A 333 8.47 -0.35 16.58
N ARG A 334 7.84 0.22 15.54
CA ARG A 334 7.89 1.66 15.22
C ARG A 334 6.78 2.46 15.89
N CYS A 335 5.67 1.80 16.26
CA CYS A 335 4.55 2.44 16.94
C CYS A 335 4.07 1.60 18.13
N ARG A 336 3.21 2.20 18.95
CA ARG A 336 2.53 1.50 20.05
C ARG A 336 1.81 0.25 19.55
N LYS A 337 1.92 -0.87 20.29
CA LYS A 337 1.27 -2.13 19.95
C LYS A 337 -0.24 -1.94 19.73
N GLY A 338 -0.76 -2.51 18.64
CA GLY A 338 -2.19 -2.45 18.32
C GLY A 338 -2.63 -1.19 17.56
N THR A 339 -1.71 -0.27 17.22
CA THR A 339 -2.06 1.00 16.54
C THR A 339 -1.64 1.05 15.08
N GLY A 340 -0.72 0.18 14.65
CA GLY A 340 -0.15 0.19 13.32
C GLY A 340 -0.84 -0.77 12.35
N ALA A 341 -0.89 -0.40 11.07
CA ALA A 341 -1.41 -1.25 10.01
C ALA A 341 -0.76 -0.94 8.65
N ILE A 342 -0.65 -1.97 7.81
CA ILE A 342 -0.43 -1.80 6.36
C ILE A 342 -1.79 -1.90 5.68
N VAL A 343 -2.26 -0.80 5.10
CA VAL A 343 -3.57 -0.68 4.49
C VAL A 343 -3.46 -0.41 3.00
N ARG A 344 -4.52 -0.71 2.25
CA ARG A 344 -4.60 -0.33 0.84
C ARG A 344 -5.21 1.07 0.76
N PRO A 345 -4.95 1.81 -0.32
CA PRO A 345 -5.55 3.13 -0.54
C PRO A 345 -7.06 3.15 -0.34
N TRP A 346 -7.73 2.02 -0.63
CA TRP A 346 -9.18 1.92 -0.51
C TRP A 346 -9.78 1.45 0.80
N ASP A 347 -8.94 1.20 1.79
CA ASP A 347 -9.43 0.94 3.15
C ASP A 347 -9.50 2.23 3.99
N VAL A 348 -8.97 3.37 3.49
CA VAL A 348 -8.88 4.64 4.23
C VAL A 348 -9.16 5.85 3.33
N LEU A 349 -9.89 6.85 3.82
CA LEU A 349 -10.09 8.13 3.13
C LEU A 349 -9.08 9.17 3.63
N ASN A 350 -8.36 9.83 2.74
CA ASN A 350 -7.51 10.97 3.09
C ASN A 350 -8.38 12.18 3.49
N THR A 351 -8.29 12.62 4.74
CA THR A 351 -9.01 13.78 5.30
C THR A 351 -8.22 15.08 5.19
N SER A 352 -6.90 15.01 5.06
CA SER A 352 -6.03 16.19 4.87
C SER A 352 -6.10 16.79 3.46
N GLN A 353 -6.48 16.00 2.47
CA GLN A 353 -6.63 16.46 1.09
C GLN A 353 -8.00 16.06 0.54
N PRO A 354 -8.97 16.99 0.53
CA PRO A 354 -10.29 16.75 0.00
C PRO A 354 -10.27 16.33 -1.46
N ILE A 355 -11.11 15.36 -1.78
CA ILE A 355 -11.31 14.90 -3.14
C ILE A 355 -12.23 15.89 -3.87
N ASP A 356 -11.83 16.30 -5.08
CA ASP A 356 -12.74 17.03 -5.95
C ASP A 356 -13.80 16.08 -6.54
N THR A 357 -14.93 15.99 -5.85
CA THR A 357 -16.07 15.16 -6.27
C THR A 357 -16.65 15.57 -7.62
N ARG A 358 -16.41 16.80 -8.11
CA ARG A 358 -16.87 17.25 -9.43
C ARG A 358 -16.11 16.56 -10.55
N GLN A 359 -14.80 16.44 -10.41
CA GLN A 359 -13.96 15.72 -11.38
C GLN A 359 -14.33 14.24 -11.44
N ILE A 360 -14.60 13.61 -10.29
CA ILE A 360 -15.05 12.21 -10.26
C ILE A 360 -16.40 12.04 -10.99
N LYS A 361 -17.33 12.99 -10.83
CA LYS A 361 -18.62 12.97 -11.56
C LYS A 361 -18.40 13.03 -13.07
N GLN A 362 -17.52 13.89 -13.55
CA GLN A 362 -17.18 13.99 -14.97
C GLN A 362 -16.53 12.70 -15.49
N PHE A 363 -15.58 12.13 -14.76
CA PHE A 363 -14.89 10.89 -15.16
C PHE A 363 -15.85 9.68 -15.20
N ALA A 364 -16.75 9.57 -14.21
CA ALA A 364 -17.77 8.52 -14.18
C ALA A 364 -18.76 8.64 -15.35
N GLN A 365 -19.18 9.87 -15.69
CA GLN A 365 -20.05 10.12 -16.84
C GLN A 365 -19.36 9.77 -18.17
N GLN A 366 -18.10 10.15 -18.34
CA GLN A 366 -17.32 9.81 -19.53
C GLN A 366 -17.15 8.29 -19.71
N GLN A 367 -16.87 7.54 -18.63
CA GLN A 367 -16.78 6.08 -18.70
C GLN A 367 -18.13 5.41 -19.01
N ALA A 368 -19.24 5.92 -18.46
CA ALA A 368 -20.57 5.41 -18.76
C ALA A 368 -20.93 5.65 -20.23
N GLN A 369 -20.61 6.83 -20.77
CA GLN A 369 -20.82 7.16 -22.18
C GLN A 369 -19.93 6.31 -23.11
N ALA A 370 -18.67 6.07 -22.75
CA ALA A 370 -17.76 5.22 -23.52
C ALA A 370 -18.25 3.76 -23.58
N LYS A 371 -18.73 3.21 -22.47
CA LYS A 371 -19.32 1.86 -22.43
C LYS A 371 -20.62 1.77 -23.22
N ALA A 372 -21.48 2.79 -23.16
CA ALA A 372 -22.70 2.84 -23.95
C ALA A 372 -22.41 2.88 -25.46
N ARG A 373 -21.40 3.65 -25.90
CA ARG A 373 -20.95 3.67 -27.30
C ARG A 373 -20.41 2.32 -27.78
N GLN A 374 -19.63 1.61 -26.96
CA GLN A 374 -19.14 0.27 -27.29
C GLN A 374 -20.27 -0.78 -27.41
N GLN A 375 -21.29 -0.69 -26.56
CA GLN A 375 -22.45 -1.60 -26.64
C GLN A 375 -23.34 -1.33 -27.86
N GLN A 376 -23.47 -0.06 -28.28
CA GLN A 376 -24.20 0.30 -29.50
C GLN A 376 -23.49 -0.19 -30.77
N GLN A 377 -22.15 -0.13 -30.81
CA GLN A 377 -21.37 -0.66 -31.94
C GLN A 377 -21.45 -2.20 -32.05
N GLN A 378 -21.58 -2.91 -30.93
CA GLN A 378 -21.75 -4.38 -30.94
C GLN A 378 -23.17 -4.84 -31.34
N GLN A 379 -24.19 -3.98 -31.18
CA GLN A 379 -25.57 -4.33 -31.58
C GLN A 379 -25.87 -4.08 -33.06
N GLN A 380 -25.05 -3.30 -33.78
CA GLN A 380 -25.18 -3.09 -35.22
C GLN A 380 -24.55 -4.22 -36.07
N VAL A 381 -23.84 -5.18 -35.46
CA VAL A 381 -23.26 -6.36 -36.15
C VAL A 381 -24.11 -7.61 -35.90
N LYS A 382 -25.43 -7.53 -36.08
CA LYS A 382 -26.29 -8.73 -36.21
C LYS A 382 -26.64 -8.93 -37.70
N PRO A 383 -26.38 -10.11 -38.28
CA PRO A 383 -26.80 -10.39 -39.66
C PRO A 383 -28.33 -10.43 -39.73
N LYS A 384 -28.92 -9.78 -40.74
CA LYS A 384 -30.36 -9.87 -41.03
C LYS A 384 -30.71 -11.33 -41.39
N PRO A 385 -31.88 -11.86 -40.96
CA PRO A 385 -32.32 -13.18 -41.39
C PRO A 385 -32.71 -13.13 -42.86
N ASN A 386 -32.03 -13.93 -43.69
CA ASN A 386 -32.34 -14.05 -45.11
C ASN A 386 -33.52 -15.04 -45.25
N ASN A 387 -34.63 -14.56 -45.77
CA ASN A 387 -35.83 -15.35 -46.02
C ASN A 387 -35.79 -15.75 -47.50
N ASN A 388 -35.54 -17.04 -47.80
CA ASN A 388 -36.09 -17.70 -48.98
C ASN A 388 -35.84 -19.21 -48.94
N ASN A 389 -36.95 -19.94 -49.00
CA ASN A 389 -37.01 -21.35 -49.39
C ASN A 389 -36.70 -21.46 -50.89
N ASN A 390 -35.77 -22.34 -51.26
CA ASN A 390 -36.07 -23.48 -52.13
C ASN A 390 -34.89 -24.43 -52.22
N GLY A 391 -35.21 -25.73 -52.28
CA GLY A 391 -34.25 -26.83 -52.21
C GLY A 391 -33.44 -27.05 -53.48
N GLY A 392 -32.37 -27.82 -53.32
CA GLY A 392 -31.55 -28.31 -54.43
C GLY A 392 -30.12 -28.59 -53.98
N LYS A 393 -29.76 -29.89 -53.95
CA LYS A 393 -28.43 -30.41 -53.63
C LYS A 393 -27.36 -29.83 -54.56
N ALA A 394 -26.19 -29.44 -54.03
CA ALA A 394 -24.85 -29.73 -54.60
C ALA A 394 -23.70 -29.07 -53.81
N GLN A 395 -22.64 -29.86 -53.65
CA GLN A 395 -21.22 -29.49 -53.62
C GLN A 395 -20.62 -28.74 -52.41
N GLN A 396 -20.00 -29.55 -51.54
CA GLN A 396 -18.67 -29.24 -51.01
C GLN A 396 -17.67 -29.07 -52.16
N GLN A 397 -16.96 -27.93 -52.20
CA GLN A 397 -15.48 -27.81 -52.24
C GLN A 397 -15.06 -26.47 -52.87
N GLN A 398 -13.89 -26.00 -52.42
CA GLN A 398 -13.02 -24.94 -52.97
C GLN A 398 -13.43 -23.48 -52.72
N GLN A 399 -12.79 -22.88 -51.72
CA GLN A 399 -11.77 -21.84 -51.98
C GLN A 399 -11.07 -21.42 -50.67
N GLN A 400 -10.04 -22.20 -50.31
CA GLN A 400 -8.78 -21.57 -49.90
C GLN A 400 -8.13 -21.02 -51.18
N GLN A 401 -7.35 -19.95 -51.03
CA GLN A 401 -6.61 -19.22 -52.05
C GLN A 401 -7.41 -18.15 -52.79
N GLN A 402 -7.41 -16.94 -52.22
CA GLN A 402 -6.74 -15.78 -52.84
C GLN A 402 -6.89 -14.56 -51.93
N GLN A 403 -5.84 -14.25 -51.18
CA GLN A 403 -5.41 -12.87 -50.93
C GLN A 403 -3.93 -12.90 -50.52
N LYS A 404 -3.07 -13.04 -51.54
CA LYS A 404 -1.70 -12.54 -51.57
C LYS A 404 -1.53 -11.73 -52.85
N LYS A 405 -1.30 -10.43 -52.69
CA LYS A 405 -0.59 -9.42 -53.54
C LYS A 405 -1.12 -8.05 -53.06
N ALA A 406 -0.34 -7.06 -52.64
CA ALA A 406 1.08 -6.71 -52.85
C ALA A 406 1.55 -5.74 -51.74
N PRO A 407 2.74 -5.08 -51.82
CA PRO A 407 4.10 -5.58 -52.01
C PRO A 407 5.01 -5.26 -50.79
N ALA A 408 6.24 -5.80 -50.82
CA ALA A 408 7.28 -5.62 -49.79
C ALA A 408 8.31 -4.53 -50.18
N THR A 409 8.83 -3.83 -49.16
CA THR A 409 10.20 -3.25 -48.98
C THR A 409 10.16 -2.44 -47.67
N MET A 410 11.05 -2.50 -46.67
CA MET A 410 12.20 -3.33 -46.31
C MET A 410 12.31 -3.44 -44.76
N ALA A 411 12.77 -4.60 -44.29
CA ALA A 411 13.61 -4.88 -43.12
C ALA A 411 13.45 -4.13 -41.76
N ALA A 412 13.08 -4.86 -40.71
CA ALA A 412 14.03 -5.31 -39.68
C ALA A 412 13.40 -6.30 -38.66
N ALA A 413 14.21 -7.27 -38.23
CA ALA A 413 13.88 -8.52 -37.55
C ALA A 413 13.07 -8.45 -36.23
N ALA A 414 12.18 -9.43 -36.04
CA ALA A 414 11.79 -9.95 -34.72
C ALA A 414 12.76 -11.06 -34.27
N PRO A 415 12.83 -11.43 -32.97
CA PRO A 415 12.05 -12.62 -32.55
C PRO A 415 11.47 -12.54 -31.11
N LYS A 416 10.17 -12.82 -30.91
CA LYS A 416 9.47 -14.13 -30.66
C LYS A 416 9.29 -14.53 -29.17
N LYS A 417 8.09 -14.27 -28.65
CA LYS A 417 7.01 -15.22 -28.24
C LYS A 417 7.29 -16.52 -27.44
N LYS A 418 8.50 -16.84 -26.97
CA LYS A 418 8.72 -18.03 -26.11
C LYS A 418 8.43 -17.81 -24.61
N LYS A 419 8.35 -16.57 -24.13
CA LYS A 419 8.22 -16.28 -22.68
C LYS A 419 6.79 -16.33 -22.12
N GLU A 420 5.76 -16.30 -22.97
CA GLU A 420 4.38 -16.14 -22.49
C GLU A 420 3.68 -17.46 -22.13
N LYS A 421 4.17 -18.60 -22.63
CA LYS A 421 3.58 -19.92 -22.32
C LYS A 421 4.08 -20.47 -20.98
N VAL A 422 5.36 -20.28 -20.67
CA VAL A 422 5.99 -20.75 -19.41
C VAL A 422 5.43 -20.03 -18.17
N LEU A 423 5.03 -18.75 -18.31
CA LEU A 423 4.47 -17.97 -17.19
C LEU A 423 3.03 -18.38 -16.81
N LYS A 424 2.26 -18.91 -17.78
CA LYS A 424 0.86 -19.31 -17.56
C LYS A 424 0.76 -20.67 -16.85
N ASP A 425 1.73 -21.56 -17.06
CA ASP A 425 1.77 -22.87 -16.42
C ASP A 425 2.25 -22.77 -14.95
N ALA A 426 3.23 -21.91 -14.65
CA ALA A 426 3.70 -21.66 -13.29
C ALA A 426 2.60 -21.05 -12.38
N GLY A 427 1.71 -20.22 -12.93
CA GLY A 427 0.57 -19.64 -12.20
C GLY A 427 -0.50 -20.67 -11.80
N LYS A 428 -0.67 -21.74 -12.58
CA LYS A 428 -1.62 -22.82 -12.27
C LYS A 428 -1.08 -23.79 -11.21
N GLU A 429 0.22 -24.03 -11.19
CA GLU A 429 0.91 -24.84 -10.17
C GLU A 429 0.82 -24.19 -8.78
N LEU A 430 1.08 -22.88 -8.68
CA LEU A 430 1.01 -22.13 -7.42
C LEU A 430 -0.41 -22.12 -6.82
N LEU A 431 -1.44 -22.05 -7.69
CA LEU A 431 -2.84 -22.07 -7.28
C LEU A 431 -3.26 -23.46 -6.76
N LYS A 432 -2.72 -24.55 -7.32
CA LYS A 432 -2.93 -25.91 -6.83
C LYS A 432 -2.23 -26.17 -5.49
N MET A 433 -1.05 -25.60 -5.25
CA MET A 433 -0.36 -25.73 -3.97
C MET A 433 -1.12 -25.00 -2.85
N LEU A 434 -1.59 -23.78 -3.10
CA LEU A 434 -2.32 -22.98 -2.10
C LEU A 434 -3.69 -23.57 -1.74
N GLN A 435 -4.33 -24.30 -2.66
CA GLN A 435 -5.60 -24.98 -2.40
C GLN A 435 -5.45 -26.30 -1.64
N LYS A 436 -4.25 -26.91 -1.62
CA LYS A 436 -3.99 -28.13 -0.85
C LYS A 436 -3.63 -27.85 0.62
N THR A 437 -3.11 -26.66 0.93
CA THR A 437 -2.73 -26.28 2.31
C THR A 437 -3.93 -25.89 3.18
N SER A 438 -5.11 -25.64 2.60
CA SER A 438 -6.31 -25.20 3.35
C SER A 438 -7.21 -26.34 3.84
N VAL A 439 -6.78 -27.60 3.80
CA VAL A 439 -7.58 -28.78 4.22
C VAL A 439 -6.89 -29.59 5.34
N GLN A 440 -5.78 -29.11 5.89
CA GLN A 440 -5.22 -29.67 7.13
C GLN A 440 -4.87 -28.55 8.09
N GLU A 441 -5.90 -28.03 8.75
CA GLU A 441 -5.91 -27.55 10.13
C GLU A 441 -7.33 -27.68 10.69
#